data_AF-A0A2D5FCX7-F1
#
_entry.id   AF-A0A2D5FCX7-F1
#
_cell.length_a   1.000
_cell.length_b   1.000
_cell.length_c   1.000
_cell.angle_alpha   90.00
_cell.angle_beta   90.00
_cell.angle_gamma   90.00
#
_symmetry.space_group_name_H-M   'P 1'
#
loop_
_entity.id
_entity.type
_entity.pdbx_description
1 polymer ?
#
loop_
_entity_poly.entity_id
_entity_poly.type
_entity_poly.pdbx_seq_one_letter_code
_entity_poly.pdbx_strand_id
1 'polypeptide(L)'
;MSTDSLSKLNKLLRAQPAGVVLCSAWLADNGYSNDLQKRYKNSQWFESVGTGALIRFGDQVDYLGAVYALQTQLGLSVHPGGKTALALQGKSHYLELSPKHAQLFGDQGEHLPLWFKKRDWGLSLKCALTNFLPPELGLIELSHKQFTVKVSDPARAIMECLYLAPKSQSLTEVFELMEGLNNIRPASVQKLLEACKSIKVKRLFLYMADKANHDWVRYLNLDNVDLGSGKRSIVADGVYVAKYQITVPKALESMA
;
A
#
# COMPACT_ATOMS: atom_id res chain seq x y z
N MET A 1 19.85 2.77 48.01
CA MET A 1 18.77 3.54 47.38
C MET A 1 19.03 3.58 45.88
N SER A 2 18.39 2.69 45.13
CA SER A 2 18.52 2.59 43.67
C SER A 2 17.61 3.63 43.01
N THR A 3 18.18 4.77 42.63
CA THR A 3 17.48 5.81 41.86
C THR A 3 17.17 5.28 40.46
N ASP A 4 15.90 4.98 40.25
CA ASP A 4 15.32 4.34 39.07
C ASP A 4 15.18 5.33 37.90
N SER A 5 16.30 5.92 37.45
CA SER A 5 16.31 6.68 36.20
C SER A 5 16.36 5.67 35.04
N LEU A 6 15.20 5.30 34.49
CA LEU A 6 15.11 4.53 33.25
C LEU A 6 16.09 5.10 32.21
N SER A 7 17.09 4.31 31.81
CA SER A 7 18.06 4.71 30.80
C SER A 7 17.31 5.17 29.53
N LYS A 8 17.83 6.19 28.81
CA LYS A 8 17.22 6.66 27.55
C LYS A 8 16.94 5.51 26.59
N LEU A 9 17.81 4.50 26.59
CA LEU A 9 17.65 3.26 25.84
C LEU A 9 16.41 2.46 26.26
N ASN A 10 16.20 2.23 27.57
CA ASN A 10 15.01 1.50 28.04
C ASN A 10 13.72 2.24 27.65
N LYS A 11 13.74 3.58 27.64
CA LYS A 11 12.61 4.38 27.12
C LYS A 11 12.40 4.15 25.63
N LEU A 12 13.47 4.15 24.82
CA LEU A 12 13.39 3.87 23.38
C LEU A 12 12.83 2.48 23.09
N LEU A 13 13.31 1.47 23.81
CA LEU A 13 12.90 0.08 23.61
C LEU A 13 11.44 -0.18 23.99
N ARG A 14 10.89 0.60 24.92
CA ARG A 14 9.46 0.58 25.28
C ARG A 14 8.59 1.39 24.32
N ALA A 15 9.11 2.52 23.81
CA ALA A 15 8.36 3.42 22.94
C ALA A 15 8.27 2.94 21.49
N GLN A 16 9.21 2.12 21.04
CA GLN A 16 9.20 1.52 19.72
C GLN A 16 8.93 0.02 19.83
N PRO A 17 8.16 -0.57 18.91
CA PRO A 17 8.00 -2.02 18.85
C PRO A 17 9.31 -2.70 18.42
N ALA A 18 9.41 -4.01 18.64
CA ALA A 18 10.43 -4.82 17.96
C ALA A 18 10.03 -5.08 16.50
N GLY A 19 10.99 -5.48 15.68
CA GLY A 19 10.78 -5.84 14.29
C GLY A 19 10.63 -4.64 13.35
N VAL A 20 11.09 -3.45 13.73
CA VAL A 20 10.96 -2.21 12.93
C VAL A 20 12.29 -1.51 12.71
N VAL A 21 12.34 -0.70 11.65
CA VAL A 21 13.46 0.20 11.39
C VAL A 21 13.34 1.45 12.27
N LEU A 22 14.49 1.96 12.72
CA LEU A 22 14.64 3.23 13.44
C LEU A 22 15.45 4.19 12.59
N CYS A 23 14.81 5.26 12.11
CA CYS A 23 15.44 6.29 11.31
C CYS A 23 16.33 7.17 12.21
N SER A 24 17.59 7.38 11.82
CA SER A 24 18.54 8.20 12.58
C SER A 24 18.08 9.64 12.76
N ALA A 25 17.40 10.22 11.77
CA ALA A 25 16.82 11.57 11.86
C ALA A 25 15.73 11.63 12.93
N TRP A 26 14.76 10.70 12.88
CA TRP A 26 13.70 10.61 13.88
C TRP A 26 14.25 10.37 15.29
N LEU A 27 15.27 9.52 15.44
CA LEU A 27 15.96 9.32 16.72
C LEU A 27 16.57 10.62 17.25
N ALA A 28 17.22 11.40 16.39
CA ALA A 28 17.79 12.70 16.77
C ALA A 28 16.70 13.68 17.24
N ASP A 29 15.59 13.77 16.50
CA ASP A 29 14.44 14.61 16.84
C ASP A 29 13.77 14.20 18.15
N ASN A 30 13.87 12.92 18.53
CA ASN A 30 13.36 12.37 19.78
C ASN A 30 14.41 12.33 20.91
N GLY A 31 15.49 13.11 20.80
CA GLY A 31 16.47 13.31 21.88
C GLY A 31 17.56 12.23 21.99
N TYR A 32 17.75 11.44 20.93
CA TYR A 32 18.83 10.47 20.78
C TYR A 32 19.87 10.98 19.77
N SER A 33 20.85 11.76 20.26
CA SER A 33 21.88 12.38 19.43
C SER A 33 22.68 11.36 18.60
N ASN A 34 23.29 11.81 17.50
CA ASN A 34 24.12 10.95 16.64
C ASN A 34 25.26 10.26 17.42
N ASP A 35 25.84 10.91 18.43
CA ASP A 35 26.83 10.31 19.33
C ASP A 35 26.24 9.19 20.18
N LEU A 36 25.02 9.38 20.69
CA LEU A 36 24.33 8.35 21.47
C LEU A 36 23.96 7.16 20.58
N GLN A 37 23.49 7.41 19.36
CA GLN A 37 23.25 6.38 18.36
C GLN A 37 24.53 5.61 18.02
N LYS A 38 25.68 6.30 17.89
CA LYS A 38 26.99 5.67 17.68
C LYS A 38 27.40 4.80 18.86
N ARG A 39 27.22 5.27 20.09
CA ARG A 39 27.48 4.48 21.31
C ARG A 39 26.61 3.22 21.34
N TYR A 40 25.32 3.34 21.04
CA TYR A 40 24.41 2.20 21.02
C TYR A 40 24.74 1.16 19.93
N LYS A 41 25.26 1.60 18.78
CA LYS A 41 25.82 0.69 17.78
C LYS A 41 27.08 -0.02 18.28
N ASN A 42 28.02 0.74 18.86
CA ASN A 42 29.28 0.17 19.36
C ASN A 42 29.07 -0.84 20.49
N SER A 43 28.02 -0.66 21.29
CA SER A 43 27.62 -1.59 22.36
C SER A 43 26.59 -2.63 21.93
N GLN A 44 26.39 -2.85 20.62
CA GLN A 44 25.49 -3.86 20.06
C GLN A 44 24.03 -3.79 20.54
N TRP A 45 23.51 -2.60 20.83
CA TRP A 45 22.07 -2.40 21.00
C TRP A 45 21.36 -2.25 19.65
N PHE A 46 22.05 -1.66 18.68
CA PHE A 46 21.56 -1.46 17.32
C PHE A 46 22.59 -1.89 16.28
N GLU A 47 22.10 -2.31 15.12
CA GLU A 47 22.89 -2.53 13.91
C GLU A 47 22.35 -1.67 12.75
N SER A 48 23.18 -1.42 11.75
CA SER A 48 22.86 -0.53 10.64
C SER A 48 22.19 -1.31 9.50
N VAL A 49 21.05 -0.84 9.01
CA VAL A 49 20.43 -1.36 7.77
C VAL A 49 20.84 -0.56 6.52
N GLY A 50 21.49 0.58 6.73
CA GLY A 50 22.00 1.47 5.69
C GLY A 50 22.25 2.87 6.25
N THR A 51 22.66 3.81 5.40
CA THR A 51 22.86 5.20 5.84
C THR A 51 21.55 5.77 6.38
N GLY A 52 21.56 6.18 7.65
CA GLY A 52 20.45 6.85 8.31
C GLY A 52 19.35 5.95 8.86
N ALA A 53 19.57 4.63 8.95
CA ALA A 53 18.60 3.70 9.50
C ALA A 53 19.25 2.56 10.29
N LEU A 54 18.63 2.23 11.41
CA LEU A 54 19.08 1.25 12.39
C LEU A 54 17.99 0.21 12.65
N ILE A 55 18.37 -0.98 13.11
CA ILE A 55 17.47 -1.98 13.71
C ILE A 55 18.06 -2.45 15.02
N ARG A 56 17.23 -3.01 15.91
CA ARG A 56 17.71 -3.65 17.14
C ARG A 56 18.63 -4.80 16.77
N PHE A 57 19.73 -4.96 17.50
CA PHE A 57 20.66 -6.04 17.24
C PHE A 57 19.96 -7.40 17.41
N GLY A 58 20.12 -8.27 16.42
CA GLY A 58 19.49 -9.60 16.38
C GLY A 58 17.99 -9.61 16.02
N ASP A 59 17.40 -8.46 15.73
CA ASP A 59 15.97 -8.33 15.42
C ASP A 59 15.68 -8.68 13.96
N GLN A 60 14.57 -9.38 13.71
CA GLN A 60 14.18 -9.82 12.37
C GLN A 60 13.17 -8.85 11.77
N VAL A 61 13.68 -7.94 10.93
CA VAL A 61 12.90 -6.86 10.32
C VAL A 61 12.61 -7.18 8.86
N ASP A 62 11.32 -7.33 8.54
CA ASP A 62 10.84 -7.47 7.16
C ASP A 62 10.46 -6.11 6.55
N TYR A 63 10.01 -6.12 5.30
CA TYR A 63 9.63 -4.90 4.59
C TYR A 63 8.48 -4.14 5.26
N LEU A 64 7.60 -4.79 6.03
CA LEU A 64 6.51 -4.11 6.75
C LEU A 64 7.04 -3.35 7.96
N GLY A 65 8.06 -3.89 8.65
CA GLY A 65 8.79 -3.15 9.69
C GLY A 65 9.52 -1.91 9.16
N ALA A 66 9.93 -1.96 7.89
CA ALA A 66 10.48 -0.82 7.19
C ALA A 66 9.41 0.19 6.76
N VAL A 67 8.27 -0.28 6.20
CA VAL A 67 7.11 0.56 5.89
C VAL A 67 6.58 1.27 7.13
N TYR A 68 6.52 0.59 8.27
CA TYR A 68 6.15 1.20 9.55
C TYR A 68 6.99 2.44 9.86
N ALA A 69 8.32 2.36 9.66
CA ALA A 69 9.21 3.49 9.87
C ALA A 69 8.95 4.62 8.85
N LEU A 70 8.69 4.28 7.58
CA LEU A 70 8.33 5.28 6.58
C LEU A 70 7.06 6.05 6.98
N GLN A 71 6.03 5.34 7.47
CA GLN A 71 4.74 5.91 7.87
C GLN A 71 4.84 6.74 9.16
N THR A 72 5.46 6.18 10.19
CA THR A 72 5.38 6.74 11.56
C THR A 72 6.54 7.67 11.91
N GLN A 73 7.72 7.47 11.30
CA GLN A 73 8.92 8.24 11.64
C GLN A 73 9.26 9.28 10.58
N LEU A 74 9.00 8.97 9.29
CA LEU A 74 9.29 9.89 8.18
C LEU A 74 8.03 10.60 7.65
N GLY A 75 6.84 10.23 8.12
CA GLY A 75 5.58 10.84 7.70
C GLY A 75 5.24 10.60 6.22
N LEU A 76 5.80 9.55 5.60
CA LEU A 76 5.49 9.20 4.21
C LEU A 76 4.17 8.44 4.14
N SER A 77 3.41 8.66 3.07
CA SER A 77 2.16 7.95 2.79
C SER A 77 2.37 6.58 2.15
N VAL A 78 3.57 6.01 2.25
CA VAL A 78 3.93 4.74 1.61
C VAL A 78 3.20 3.59 2.30
N HIS A 79 2.51 2.75 1.54
CA HIS A 79 1.72 1.62 2.05
C HIS A 79 1.74 0.44 1.07
N PRO A 80 1.54 -0.80 1.56
CA PRO A 80 1.19 -1.94 0.73
C PRO A 80 -0.13 -1.68 0.00
N GLY A 81 -0.09 -1.84 -1.32
CA GLY A 81 -1.23 -1.57 -2.21
C GLY A 81 -1.45 -2.68 -3.23
N GLY A 82 -2.50 -2.55 -4.03
CA GLY A 82 -2.85 -3.52 -5.06
C GLY A 82 -3.01 -4.96 -4.53
N LYS A 83 -2.52 -5.94 -5.29
CA LYS A 83 -2.57 -7.37 -4.91
C LYS A 83 -1.90 -7.65 -3.57
N THR A 84 -0.85 -6.91 -3.22
CA THR A 84 -0.16 -7.08 -1.93
C THR A 84 -1.08 -6.73 -0.77
N ALA A 85 -1.84 -5.63 -0.85
CA ALA A 85 -2.80 -5.27 0.19
C ALA A 85 -3.93 -6.30 0.34
N LEU A 86 -4.44 -6.81 -0.79
CA LEU A 86 -5.46 -7.87 -0.78
C LEU A 86 -4.92 -9.16 -0.16
N ALA A 87 -3.71 -9.58 -0.53
CA ALA A 87 -3.06 -10.77 0.02
C ALA A 87 -2.83 -10.65 1.53
N LEU A 88 -2.34 -9.49 2.02
CA LEU A 88 -2.16 -9.22 3.44
C LEU A 88 -3.48 -9.27 4.25
N GLN A 89 -4.61 -9.02 3.59
CA GLN A 89 -5.95 -9.11 4.17
C GLN A 89 -6.61 -10.49 3.98
N GLY A 90 -5.90 -11.47 3.41
CA GLY A 90 -6.46 -12.80 3.12
C GLY A 90 -7.51 -12.81 1.99
N LYS A 91 -7.53 -11.77 1.14
CA LYS A 91 -8.48 -11.57 0.03
C LYS A 91 -7.87 -11.85 -1.35
N SER A 92 -6.78 -12.62 -1.40
CA SER A 92 -6.20 -13.09 -2.67
C SER A 92 -6.60 -14.54 -2.89
N HIS A 93 -7.10 -14.85 -4.10
CA HIS A 93 -7.43 -16.23 -4.51
C HIS A 93 -6.18 -17.12 -4.63
N TYR A 94 -4.99 -16.51 -4.72
CA TYR A 94 -3.70 -17.19 -4.67
C TYR A 94 -2.88 -16.59 -3.53
N LEU A 95 -2.95 -17.19 -2.36
CA LEU A 95 -1.97 -16.97 -1.31
C LEU A 95 -0.67 -17.67 -1.74
N GLU A 96 0.22 -16.93 -2.40
CA GLU A 96 1.59 -17.39 -2.58
C GLU A 96 2.21 -17.56 -1.19
N LEU A 97 2.60 -18.79 -0.85
CA LEU A 97 3.26 -19.12 0.42
C LEU A 97 4.53 -18.26 0.66
N SER A 98 5.17 -17.81 -0.43
CA SER A 98 6.32 -16.90 -0.41
C SER A 98 6.22 -15.89 -1.56
N PRO A 99 5.64 -14.70 -1.33
CA PRO A 99 5.48 -13.71 -2.38
C PRO A 99 6.85 -13.21 -2.84
N LYS A 100 7.14 -13.33 -4.15
CA LYS A 100 8.42 -12.87 -4.72
C LYS A 100 8.55 -11.35 -4.79
N HIS A 101 7.44 -10.65 -4.70
CA HIS A 101 7.38 -9.20 -4.80
C HIS A 101 6.26 -8.60 -3.95
N ALA A 102 6.47 -7.37 -3.50
CA ALA A 102 5.46 -6.55 -2.84
C ALA A 102 5.28 -5.24 -3.60
N GLN A 103 4.03 -4.90 -3.88
CA GLN A 103 3.64 -3.64 -4.50
C GLN A 103 3.29 -2.64 -3.41
N LEU A 104 4.02 -1.54 -3.41
CA LEU A 104 3.78 -0.39 -2.56
C LEU A 104 3.23 0.76 -3.40
N PHE A 105 2.43 1.61 -2.77
CA PHE A 105 1.97 2.89 -3.29
C PHE A 105 2.38 3.99 -2.33
N GLY A 106 2.49 5.21 -2.84
CA GLY A 106 2.78 6.42 -2.08
C GLY A 106 2.41 7.65 -2.90
N ASP A 107 2.49 8.82 -2.28
CA ASP A 107 2.13 10.07 -2.96
C ASP A 107 3.18 10.48 -4.01
N GLN A 108 2.73 11.20 -5.04
CA GLN A 108 3.63 11.71 -6.06
C GLN A 108 4.57 12.77 -5.46
N GLY A 109 5.87 12.59 -5.68
CA GLY A 109 6.90 13.53 -5.20
C GLY A 109 7.54 13.10 -3.88
N GLU A 110 7.04 12.05 -3.23
CA GLU A 110 7.74 11.44 -2.10
C GLU A 110 9.05 10.79 -2.54
N HIS A 111 10.02 10.77 -1.63
CA HIS A 111 11.33 10.18 -1.88
C HIS A 111 11.62 9.07 -0.89
N LEU A 112 11.54 7.82 -1.36
CA LEU A 112 11.94 6.67 -0.56
C LEU A 112 13.44 6.75 -0.19
N PRO A 113 13.82 6.56 1.08
CA PRO A 113 15.21 6.57 1.51
C PRO A 113 16.07 5.51 0.81
N LEU A 114 17.37 5.78 0.66
CA LEU A 114 18.31 4.85 0.04
C LEU A 114 18.42 3.52 0.81
N TRP A 115 18.39 3.57 2.13
CA TRP A 115 18.42 2.36 2.97
C TRP A 115 17.22 1.45 2.67
N PHE A 116 16.06 2.02 2.37
CA PHE A 116 14.86 1.25 2.05
C PHE A 116 14.96 0.60 0.67
N LYS A 117 15.45 1.36 -0.33
CA LYS A 117 15.57 0.89 -1.71
C LYS A 117 16.67 -0.16 -1.92
N LYS A 118 17.78 -0.06 -1.19
CA LYS A 118 18.98 -0.90 -1.40
C LYS A 118 19.02 -2.14 -0.53
N ARG A 119 18.29 -2.15 0.60
CA ARG A 119 18.25 -3.30 1.50
C ARG A 119 17.50 -4.44 0.83
N ASP A 120 18.04 -5.65 0.98
CA ASP A 120 17.31 -6.88 0.66
C ASP A 120 16.33 -7.19 1.79
N TRP A 121 15.04 -7.18 1.47
CA TRP A 121 13.95 -7.49 2.39
C TRP A 121 13.43 -8.92 2.23
N GLY A 122 14.13 -9.77 1.49
CA GLY A 122 13.70 -11.14 1.14
C GLY A 122 12.68 -11.20 0.01
N LEU A 123 12.33 -10.05 -0.59
CA LEU A 123 11.45 -9.94 -1.75
C LEU A 123 11.73 -8.67 -2.55
N SER A 124 11.25 -8.63 -3.80
CA SER A 124 11.38 -7.45 -4.67
C SER A 124 10.32 -6.39 -4.34
N LEU A 125 10.75 -5.20 -3.96
CA LEU A 125 9.85 -4.06 -3.75
C LEU A 125 9.62 -3.30 -5.05
N LYS A 126 8.35 -3.19 -5.45
CA LYS A 126 7.91 -2.27 -6.51
C LYS A 126 7.12 -1.15 -5.86
N CYS A 127 7.42 0.09 -6.22
CA CYS A 127 6.72 1.26 -5.68
C CYS A 127 6.15 2.12 -6.80
N ALA A 128 4.87 2.45 -6.69
CA ALA A 128 4.19 3.39 -7.57
C ALA A 128 3.86 4.67 -6.78
N LEU A 129 4.57 5.74 -7.09
CA LEU A 129 4.34 7.06 -6.50
C LEU A 129 3.40 7.86 -7.42
N THR A 130 2.20 8.16 -6.93
CA THR A 130 1.10 8.62 -7.77
C THR A 130 0.19 9.56 -7.01
N ASN A 131 -0.54 10.41 -7.73
CA ASN A 131 -1.51 11.34 -7.14
C ASN A 131 -2.95 11.05 -7.61
N PHE A 132 -3.21 9.85 -8.14
CA PHE A 132 -4.52 9.51 -8.72
C PHE A 132 -5.61 9.32 -7.64
N LEU A 133 -5.20 9.09 -6.39
CA LEU A 133 -6.04 9.08 -5.19
C LEU A 133 -5.35 9.89 -4.10
N PRO A 134 -6.11 10.49 -3.15
CA PRO A 134 -5.53 11.10 -1.96
C PRO A 134 -4.76 10.08 -1.12
N PRO A 135 -3.61 10.45 -0.53
CA PRO A 135 -2.70 9.48 0.07
C PRO A 135 -3.32 8.65 1.21
N GLU A 136 -4.15 9.26 2.06
CA GLU A 136 -4.76 8.62 3.22
C GLU A 136 -6.12 7.94 2.95
N LEU A 137 -6.75 8.21 1.81
CA LEU A 137 -8.14 7.80 1.57
C LEU A 137 -8.24 6.31 1.24
N GLY A 138 -9.04 5.54 1.98
CA GLY A 138 -9.19 4.10 1.74
C GLY A 138 -7.98 3.29 2.22
N LEU A 139 -7.34 3.74 3.29
CA LEU A 139 -6.37 2.94 4.05
C LEU A 139 -7.04 2.33 5.28
N ILE A 140 -6.58 1.15 5.67
CA ILE A 140 -6.94 0.49 6.92
C ILE A 140 -5.68 0.13 7.70
N GLU A 141 -5.84 -0.03 9.01
CA GLU A 141 -4.79 -0.50 9.90
C GLU A 141 -4.74 -2.03 9.90
N LEU A 142 -3.55 -2.58 9.62
CA LEU A 142 -3.27 -4.02 9.67
C LEU A 142 -2.25 -4.30 10.76
N SER A 143 -2.63 -5.13 11.73
CA SER A 143 -1.72 -5.62 12.76
C SER A 143 -0.67 -6.56 12.15
N HIS A 144 0.60 -6.29 12.42
CA HIS A 144 1.71 -7.14 12.03
C HIS A 144 2.69 -7.26 13.20
N LYS A 145 2.84 -8.48 13.73
CA LYS A 145 3.67 -8.75 14.92
C LYS A 145 3.29 -7.81 16.09
N GLN A 146 4.17 -6.88 16.45
CA GLN A 146 4.00 -5.93 17.56
C GLN A 146 3.65 -4.51 17.12
N PHE A 147 3.37 -4.31 15.83
CA PHE A 147 3.10 -2.99 15.27
C PHE A 147 1.94 -3.03 14.29
N THR A 148 1.54 -1.86 13.80
CA THR A 148 0.43 -1.69 12.86
C THR A 148 0.93 -0.91 11.66
N VAL A 149 0.56 -1.35 10.47
CA VAL A 149 0.85 -0.67 9.21
C VAL A 149 -0.44 -0.28 8.53
N LYS A 150 -0.46 0.90 7.92
CA LYS A 150 -1.56 1.28 7.02
C LYS A 150 -1.38 0.55 5.69
N VAL A 151 -2.44 -0.09 5.20
CA VAL A 151 -2.50 -0.79 3.90
C VAL A 151 -3.75 -0.35 3.15
N SER A 152 -3.77 -0.48 1.82
CA SER A 152 -4.98 -0.19 1.04
C SER A 152 -6.14 -1.08 1.46
N ASP A 153 -7.31 -0.49 1.67
CA ASP A 153 -8.55 -1.25 1.78
C ASP A 153 -8.84 -1.99 0.45
N PRO A 154 -9.76 -2.96 0.44
CA PRO A 154 -9.99 -3.76 -0.76
C PRO A 154 -10.44 -2.94 -1.99
N ALA A 155 -11.22 -1.87 -1.80
CA ALA A 155 -11.68 -1.04 -2.91
C ALA A 155 -10.52 -0.22 -3.50
N ARG A 156 -9.72 0.42 -2.66
CA ARG A 156 -8.52 1.15 -3.07
C ARG A 156 -7.51 0.21 -3.72
N ALA A 157 -7.31 -0.98 -3.17
CA ALA A 157 -6.39 -1.97 -3.70
C ALA A 157 -6.76 -2.38 -5.14
N ILE A 158 -8.05 -2.57 -5.45
CA ILE A 158 -8.47 -2.82 -6.84
C ILE A 158 -8.22 -1.60 -7.72
N MET A 159 -8.53 -0.39 -7.25
CA MET A 159 -8.25 0.83 -8.02
C MET A 159 -6.75 0.99 -8.34
N GLU A 160 -5.88 0.62 -7.41
CA GLU A 160 -4.42 0.56 -7.59
C GLU A 160 -4.00 -0.50 -8.61
N CYS A 161 -4.60 -1.69 -8.57
CA CYS A 161 -4.41 -2.71 -9.61
C CYS A 161 -4.83 -2.21 -11.00
N LEU A 162 -5.98 -1.53 -11.10
CA LEU A 162 -6.47 -0.93 -12.34
C LEU A 162 -5.61 0.24 -12.81
N TYR A 163 -4.97 0.96 -11.89
CA TYR A 163 -4.01 2.00 -12.22
C TYR A 163 -2.81 1.41 -12.95
N LEU A 164 -2.30 0.28 -12.48
CA LEU A 164 -1.18 -0.47 -13.06
C LEU A 164 -1.53 -1.23 -14.35
N ALA A 165 -2.79 -1.65 -14.50
CA ALA A 165 -3.28 -2.37 -15.67
C ALA A 165 -3.43 -1.46 -16.92
N PRO A 166 -3.29 -2.01 -18.14
CA PRO A 166 -2.87 -3.38 -18.47
C PRO A 166 -1.34 -3.57 -18.51
N LYS A 167 -0.55 -2.52 -18.22
CA LYS A 167 0.90 -2.51 -18.49
C LYS A 167 1.68 -3.48 -17.61
N SER A 168 1.39 -3.51 -16.31
CA SER A 168 2.10 -4.35 -15.35
C SER A 168 1.19 -5.33 -14.61
N GLN A 169 -0.08 -5.39 -14.99
CA GLN A 169 -1.07 -6.29 -14.41
C GLN A 169 -2.15 -6.62 -15.44
N SER A 170 -2.58 -7.88 -15.50
CA SER A 170 -3.67 -8.31 -16.38
C SER A 170 -5.01 -7.81 -15.86
N LEU A 171 -5.85 -7.27 -16.77
CA LEU A 171 -7.21 -6.88 -16.43
C LEU A 171 -8.10 -8.08 -16.04
N THR A 172 -7.83 -9.28 -16.56
CA THR A 172 -8.58 -10.49 -16.19
C THR A 172 -8.28 -10.89 -14.75
N GLU A 173 -7.01 -10.85 -14.33
CA GLU A 173 -6.62 -11.10 -12.93
C GLU A 173 -7.23 -10.05 -11.97
N VAL A 174 -7.31 -8.78 -12.39
CA VAL A 174 -7.97 -7.76 -11.55
C VAL A 174 -9.47 -8.04 -11.43
N PHE A 175 -10.11 -8.53 -12.49
CA PHE A 175 -11.52 -8.89 -12.46
C PHE A 175 -11.79 -10.07 -11.53
N GLU A 176 -10.97 -11.13 -11.57
CA GLU A 176 -11.06 -12.25 -10.62
C GLU A 176 -10.97 -11.79 -9.16
N LEU A 177 -10.09 -10.83 -8.87
CA LEU A 177 -10.01 -10.20 -7.55
C LEU A 177 -11.25 -9.35 -7.23
N MET A 178 -11.84 -8.68 -8.23
CA MET A 178 -13.08 -7.92 -8.07
C MET A 178 -14.25 -8.84 -7.72
N GLU A 179 -14.37 -10.01 -8.34
CA GLU A 179 -15.45 -10.97 -8.06
C GLU A 179 -15.49 -11.38 -6.58
N GLY A 180 -14.34 -11.50 -5.91
CA GLY A 180 -14.26 -11.82 -4.48
C GLY A 180 -14.74 -10.72 -3.52
N LEU A 181 -15.11 -9.53 -4.00
CA LEU A 181 -15.38 -8.34 -3.18
C LEU A 181 -16.85 -8.10 -2.83
N ASN A 182 -17.54 -9.15 -2.36
CA ASN A 182 -18.97 -9.11 -2.05
C ASN A 182 -19.37 -8.13 -0.93
N ASN A 183 -18.47 -7.87 0.03
CA ASN A 183 -18.76 -7.13 1.26
C ASN A 183 -17.99 -5.81 1.37
N ILE A 184 -18.13 -4.93 0.38
CA ILE A 184 -17.56 -3.58 0.42
C ILE A 184 -18.63 -2.56 0.86
N ARG A 185 -18.21 -1.58 1.67
CA ARG A 185 -19.08 -0.46 2.08
C ARG A 185 -19.24 0.53 0.92
N PRO A 186 -20.48 0.77 0.42
CA PRO A 186 -20.72 1.70 -0.69
C PRO A 186 -20.17 3.11 -0.43
N ALA A 187 -20.32 3.61 0.81
CA ALA A 187 -19.82 4.94 1.19
C ALA A 187 -18.29 5.08 1.07
N SER A 188 -17.52 4.01 1.29
CA SER A 188 -16.07 4.03 1.09
C SER A 188 -15.72 4.08 -0.40
N VAL A 189 -16.41 3.29 -1.23
CA VAL A 189 -16.25 3.28 -2.69
C VAL A 189 -16.63 4.62 -3.29
N GLN A 190 -17.73 5.23 -2.84
CA GLN A 190 -18.19 6.55 -3.28
C GLN A 190 -17.08 7.59 -3.11
N LYS A 191 -16.51 7.70 -1.89
CA LYS A 191 -15.42 8.65 -1.61
C LYS A 191 -14.20 8.41 -2.50
N LEU A 192 -13.83 7.14 -2.69
CA LEU A 192 -12.71 6.76 -3.57
C LEU A 192 -12.98 7.16 -5.02
N LEU A 193 -14.18 6.90 -5.56
CA LEU A 193 -14.55 7.25 -6.92
C LEU A 193 -14.58 8.77 -7.13
N GLU A 194 -15.17 9.53 -6.21
CA GLU A 194 -15.23 10.99 -6.28
C GLU A 194 -13.82 11.61 -6.24
N ALA A 195 -12.93 11.09 -5.39
CA ALA A 195 -11.56 11.59 -5.25
C ALA A 195 -10.59 11.08 -6.32
N CYS A 196 -10.96 10.03 -7.08
CA CYS A 196 -10.09 9.43 -8.08
C CYS A 196 -9.92 10.35 -9.30
N LYS A 197 -8.68 10.77 -9.56
CA LYS A 197 -8.33 11.63 -10.71
C LYS A 197 -8.18 10.85 -12.02
N SER A 198 -8.14 9.52 -11.95
CA SER A 198 -7.96 8.67 -13.13
C SER A 198 -9.30 8.21 -13.71
N ILE A 199 -9.71 8.84 -14.82
CA ILE A 199 -10.89 8.42 -15.59
C ILE A 199 -10.82 6.93 -15.99
N LYS A 200 -9.63 6.45 -16.34
CA LYS A 200 -9.37 5.04 -16.67
C LYS A 200 -9.77 4.12 -15.51
N VAL A 201 -9.31 4.44 -14.31
CA VAL A 201 -9.55 3.63 -13.10
C VAL A 201 -11.02 3.64 -12.75
N LYS A 202 -11.67 4.82 -12.71
CA LYS A 202 -13.10 4.94 -12.40
C LYS A 202 -13.97 4.09 -13.32
N ARG A 203 -13.78 4.22 -14.64
CA ARG A 203 -14.54 3.48 -15.65
C ARG A 203 -14.30 1.97 -15.57
N LEU A 204 -13.06 1.53 -15.43
CA LEU A 204 -12.75 0.11 -15.30
C LEU A 204 -13.29 -0.49 -13.99
N PHE A 205 -13.20 0.25 -12.89
CA PHE A 205 -13.70 -0.20 -11.59
C PHE A 205 -15.21 -0.41 -11.64
N LEU A 206 -15.96 0.58 -12.12
CA LEU A 206 -17.42 0.48 -12.23
C LEU A 206 -17.85 -0.61 -13.24
N TYR A 207 -17.15 -0.71 -14.38
CA TYR A 207 -17.38 -1.80 -15.34
C TYR A 207 -17.21 -3.18 -14.71
N MET A 208 -16.10 -3.41 -14.02
CA MET A 208 -15.84 -4.71 -13.37
C MET A 208 -16.79 -4.97 -12.22
N ALA A 209 -17.18 -3.95 -11.46
CA ALA A 209 -18.14 -4.10 -10.36
C ALA A 209 -19.55 -4.46 -10.86
N ASP A 210 -20.01 -3.80 -11.93
CA ASP A 210 -21.26 -4.14 -12.61
C ASP A 210 -21.22 -5.55 -13.21
N LYS A 211 -20.10 -5.89 -13.86
CA LYS A 211 -19.95 -7.19 -14.50
C LYS A 211 -19.98 -8.33 -13.46
N ALA A 212 -19.35 -8.13 -12.30
CA ALA A 212 -19.41 -9.05 -11.17
C ALA A 212 -20.78 -9.04 -10.44
N ASN A 213 -21.75 -8.26 -10.92
CA ASN A 213 -23.10 -8.12 -10.36
C ASN A 213 -23.10 -7.81 -8.86
N HIS A 214 -22.21 -6.92 -8.43
CA HIS A 214 -22.09 -6.54 -7.03
C HIS A 214 -23.28 -5.71 -6.57
N ASP A 215 -24.03 -6.24 -5.60
CA ASP A 215 -25.21 -5.58 -5.03
C ASP A 215 -24.92 -4.17 -4.49
N TRP A 216 -23.72 -3.95 -3.96
CA TRP A 216 -23.33 -2.67 -3.37
C TRP A 216 -23.24 -1.53 -4.39
N VAL A 217 -23.12 -1.84 -5.69
CA VAL A 217 -23.04 -0.84 -6.77
C VAL A 217 -24.33 -0.02 -6.86
N ARG A 218 -25.49 -0.65 -6.57
CA ARG A 218 -26.80 0.02 -6.63
C ARG A 218 -26.96 1.18 -5.63
N TYR A 219 -26.09 1.24 -4.62
CA TYR A 219 -26.09 2.28 -3.59
C TYR A 219 -25.08 3.41 -3.86
N LEU A 220 -24.38 3.37 -5.00
CA LEU A 220 -23.49 4.45 -5.42
C LEU A 220 -24.29 5.58 -6.10
N ASN A 221 -23.92 6.82 -5.80
CA ASN A 221 -24.41 7.98 -6.53
C ASN A 221 -23.37 8.39 -7.59
N LEU A 222 -23.60 8.02 -8.84
CA LEU A 222 -22.66 8.30 -9.93
C LEU A 222 -22.73 9.74 -10.44
N ASP A 223 -23.73 10.54 -10.04
CA ASP A 223 -23.87 11.94 -10.48
C ASP A 223 -22.68 12.81 -10.01
N ASN A 224 -22.07 12.44 -8.88
CA ASN A 224 -20.89 13.11 -8.33
C ASN A 224 -19.56 12.52 -8.83
N VAL A 225 -19.60 11.47 -9.63
CA VAL A 225 -18.41 10.77 -10.12
C VAL A 225 -18.13 11.20 -11.55
N ASP A 226 -17.10 12.03 -11.73
CA ASP A 226 -16.65 12.43 -13.07
C ASP A 226 -16.09 11.22 -13.83
N LEU A 227 -16.85 10.69 -14.80
CA LEU A 227 -16.37 9.64 -15.70
C LEU A 227 -15.66 10.19 -16.93
N GLY A 228 -15.46 11.50 -17.04
CA GLY A 228 -14.89 12.15 -18.20
C GLY A 228 -15.70 11.93 -19.48
N SER A 229 -15.22 12.49 -20.58
CA SER A 229 -15.87 12.42 -21.89
C SER A 229 -15.07 11.57 -22.89
N GLY A 230 -15.79 11.02 -23.88
CA GLY A 230 -15.20 10.36 -25.04
C GLY A 230 -14.82 8.90 -24.81
N LYS A 231 -14.59 8.20 -25.92
CA LYS A 231 -14.21 6.78 -25.93
C LYS A 231 -12.76 6.62 -25.49
N ARG A 232 -12.49 5.63 -24.64
CA ARG A 232 -11.13 5.30 -24.19
C ARG A 232 -10.79 3.87 -24.54
N SER A 233 -9.85 3.70 -25.46
CA SER A 233 -9.33 2.37 -25.78
C SER A 233 -8.34 1.92 -24.70
N ILE A 234 -8.68 0.88 -23.91
CA ILE A 234 -7.76 0.30 -22.91
C ILE A 234 -6.80 -0.68 -23.59
N VAL A 235 -7.27 -1.36 -24.64
CA VAL A 235 -6.51 -2.25 -25.53
C VAL A 235 -6.96 -2.05 -26.98
N ALA A 236 -6.06 -2.23 -27.94
CA ALA A 236 -6.33 -1.97 -29.36
C ALA A 236 -7.46 -2.85 -29.93
N ASP A 237 -7.42 -4.17 -29.69
CA ASP A 237 -8.32 -5.15 -30.30
C ASP A 237 -9.36 -5.73 -29.31
N GLY A 238 -10.07 -4.84 -28.64
CA GLY A 238 -11.04 -5.20 -27.60
C GLY A 238 -12.52 -5.13 -28.01
N VAL A 239 -13.39 -5.33 -27.02
CA VAL A 239 -14.83 -5.11 -27.12
C VAL A 239 -15.17 -3.75 -26.53
N TYR A 240 -16.02 -2.99 -27.22
CA TYR A 240 -16.46 -1.68 -26.76
C TYR A 240 -17.66 -1.81 -25.81
N VAL A 241 -17.48 -1.35 -24.58
CA VAL A 241 -18.51 -1.31 -23.54
C VAL A 241 -19.14 0.08 -23.53
N ALA A 242 -20.35 0.19 -24.08
CA ALA A 242 -21.01 1.47 -24.30
C ALA A 242 -21.29 2.25 -23.01
N LYS A 243 -21.76 1.58 -21.95
CA LYS A 243 -22.10 2.18 -20.65
C LYS A 243 -20.95 3.01 -20.06
N TYR A 244 -19.72 2.52 -20.22
CA TYR A 244 -18.51 3.13 -19.67
C TYR A 244 -17.60 3.78 -20.71
N GLN A 245 -17.98 3.74 -21.99
CA GLN A 245 -17.19 4.26 -23.12
C GLN A 245 -15.72 3.78 -23.10
N ILE A 246 -15.51 2.49 -22.81
CA ILE A 246 -14.19 1.86 -22.78
C ILE A 246 -14.12 0.68 -23.76
N THR A 247 -12.94 0.43 -24.31
CA THR A 247 -12.66 -0.80 -25.06
C THR A 247 -11.81 -1.72 -24.19
N VAL A 248 -12.32 -2.89 -23.84
CA VAL A 248 -11.70 -3.87 -22.91
C VAL A 248 -11.30 -5.16 -23.64
N PRO A 249 -10.37 -5.98 -23.12
CA PRO A 249 -10.00 -7.25 -23.75
C PRO A 249 -11.21 -8.17 -23.96
N LYS A 250 -11.27 -8.86 -25.10
CA LYS A 250 -12.33 -9.85 -25.39
C LYS A 250 -12.44 -10.92 -24.30
N ALA A 251 -11.29 -11.38 -23.80
CA ALA A 251 -11.22 -12.36 -22.72
C ALA A 251 -11.95 -11.86 -21.45
N LEU A 252 -11.77 -10.59 -21.09
CA LEU A 252 -12.45 -9.98 -19.95
C LEU A 252 -13.96 -9.84 -20.21
N GLU A 253 -14.37 -9.44 -21.41
CA GLU A 253 -15.79 -9.35 -21.74
C GLU A 253 -16.48 -10.72 -21.67
N SER A 254 -15.80 -11.78 -22.10
CA SER A 254 -16.35 -13.14 -22.14
C SER A 254 -16.41 -13.88 -20.80
N MET A 255 -15.77 -13.35 -19.75
CA MET A 255 -15.85 -13.94 -18.41
C MET A 255 -17.29 -13.89 -17.89
N ALA A 256 -17.72 -14.88 -17.11
CA ALA A 256 -19.06 -14.94 -16.53
C ALA A 256 -19.27 -13.83 -15.50
#